data_AF-A0A2N1V3B9-F1
#
_entry.id   AF-A0A2N1V3B9-F1
#
_cell.length_a   1.000
_cell.length_b   1.000
_cell.length_c   1.000
_cell.angle_alpha   90.00
_cell.angle_beta   90.00
_cell.angle_gamma   90.00
#
_symmetry.space_group_name_H-M   'P 1'
#
loop_
_entity.id
_entity.type
_entity.pdbx_description
1 polymer ?
#
loop_
_entity_poly.entity_id
_entity_poly.type
_entity_poly.pdbx_seq_one_letter_code
_entity_poly.pdbx_strand_id
1 'polypeptide(L)'
;MITLQQSVDTFIKKTTRYKRTKANLTNLFISSSQKGKKDTTFAIFEQRDAVKILDKPLTDPLVLGTLPRLIKESVIAYNSQKETAINIYQQYTKFVIDEYCFDLSITFPPIFSSSFDRQLFILKLLHEGQWEVNDLADHLWMGVRTIEADIAALKGNDDSIRIMGNVLVVEGMERRSKKLSFQSTVHPLFLTPNLTQVVVMLQGLKVMENHKVYRVYARRLAVNIWTQLSDYGRKRILIVTGLLSLDESRYRELDQNFNSSLFATEEQCSYRHGAENVMDYLKNGKECVLEIMEFHGDRKILKKCIIKGLNENWTQVTIQCEEEHKIISLDSILSVGESEELLY
;
A
#
# COMPACT_ATOMS: atom_id res chain seq x y z
N MET A 1 -25.12 -33.34 21.70
CA MET A 1 -24.54 -32.24 20.90
C MET A 1 -23.04 -32.37 20.95
N ILE A 2 -22.33 -32.15 19.84
CA ILE A 2 -20.86 -32.22 19.78
C ILE A 2 -20.27 -31.07 20.61
N THR A 3 -19.32 -31.38 21.50
CA THR A 3 -18.60 -30.33 22.26
C THR A 3 -17.48 -29.72 21.43
N LEU A 4 -16.98 -28.55 21.85
CA LEU A 4 -15.82 -27.91 21.22
C LEU A 4 -14.62 -28.88 21.18
N GLN A 5 -14.30 -29.51 22.31
CA GLN A 5 -13.20 -30.47 22.38
C GLN A 5 -13.38 -31.66 21.42
N GLN A 6 -14.57 -32.27 21.41
CA GLN A 6 -14.87 -33.40 20.52
C GLN A 6 -14.75 -33.01 19.04
N SER A 7 -15.16 -31.80 18.68
CA SER A 7 -15.06 -31.31 17.31
C SER A 7 -13.62 -31.17 16.85
N VAL A 8 -12.74 -30.63 17.71
CA VAL A 8 -11.31 -30.45 17.44
C VAL A 8 -10.59 -31.79 17.37
N ASP A 9 -10.88 -32.71 18.30
CA ASP A 9 -10.33 -34.07 18.26
C ASP A 9 -10.69 -34.80 16.97
N THR A 10 -11.93 -34.64 16.51
CA THR A 10 -12.42 -35.22 15.26
C THR A 10 -11.72 -34.59 14.05
N PHE A 11 -11.56 -33.26 14.04
CA PHE A 11 -10.82 -32.55 13.01
C PHE A 11 -9.37 -33.04 12.92
N ILE A 12 -8.66 -33.12 14.05
CA ILE A 12 -7.28 -33.61 14.09
C ILE A 12 -7.18 -35.04 13.58
N LYS A 13 -8.12 -35.93 13.93
CA LYS A 13 -8.14 -37.32 13.44
C LYS A 13 -8.38 -37.42 11.93
N LYS A 14 -9.27 -36.59 11.37
CA LYS A 14 -9.65 -36.63 9.95
C LYS A 14 -8.61 -35.98 9.03
N THR A 15 -7.93 -34.93 9.47
CA THR A 15 -6.99 -34.15 8.63
C THR A 15 -5.62 -34.82 8.44
N THR A 16 -5.34 -35.92 9.15
CA THR A 16 -3.98 -36.52 9.20
C THR A 16 -3.67 -37.49 8.07
N ARG A 17 -3.12 -36.97 6.95
CA ARG A 17 -2.35 -37.78 5.98
C ARG A 17 -0.83 -37.62 6.12
N TYR A 18 -0.33 -36.54 6.74
CA TYR A 18 1.12 -36.25 6.87
C TYR A 18 1.55 -35.89 8.32
N LYS A 19 2.71 -36.41 8.75
CA LYS A 19 3.23 -36.28 10.12
C LYS A 19 3.48 -34.82 10.56
N ARG A 20 3.96 -33.96 9.65
CA ARG A 20 4.26 -32.55 9.94
C ARG A 20 3.00 -31.71 10.17
N THR A 21 1.96 -31.93 9.36
CA THR A 21 0.65 -31.26 9.52
C THR A 21 -0.01 -31.66 10.84
N LYS A 22 0.10 -32.93 11.24
CA LYS A 22 -0.38 -33.41 12.54
C LYS A 22 0.26 -32.66 13.72
N ALA A 23 1.58 -32.47 13.67
CA ALA A 23 2.32 -31.76 14.71
C ALA A 23 1.86 -30.29 14.83
N ASN A 24 1.75 -29.57 13.71
CA ASN A 24 1.28 -28.17 13.71
C ASN A 24 -0.15 -28.04 14.24
N LEU A 25 -1.06 -28.92 13.82
CA LEU A 25 -2.44 -28.98 14.32
C LEU A 25 -2.49 -29.21 15.83
N THR A 26 -1.73 -30.20 16.31
CA THR A 26 -1.72 -30.55 17.74
C THR A 26 -1.15 -29.40 18.57
N ASN A 27 -0.11 -28.73 18.07
CA ASN A 27 0.52 -27.60 18.74
C ASN A 27 -0.37 -26.36 18.83
N LEU A 28 -1.23 -26.12 17.83
CA LEU A 28 -2.13 -24.97 17.82
C LEU A 28 -3.37 -25.18 18.70
N PHE A 29 -3.91 -26.39 18.74
CA PHE A 29 -5.12 -26.67 19.50
C PHE A 29 -4.86 -27.18 20.92
N ILE A 30 -3.98 -28.18 21.09
CA ILE A 30 -3.87 -28.98 22.33
C ILE A 30 -2.59 -28.67 23.12
N SER A 31 -1.53 -28.21 22.44
CA SER A 31 -0.13 -28.12 22.90
C SER A 31 0.57 -29.48 22.99
N SER A 32 1.82 -29.51 22.53
CA SER A 32 2.77 -30.56 22.88
C SER A 32 3.78 -29.98 23.86
N SER A 33 3.58 -30.21 25.16
CA SER A 33 4.67 -30.16 26.12
C SER A 33 5.66 -31.29 25.80
N GLN A 34 6.47 -31.15 24.75
CA GLN A 34 7.76 -31.85 24.71
C GLN A 34 8.69 -31.11 25.67
N LYS A 35 8.80 -31.66 26.88
CA LYS A 35 9.80 -31.29 27.90
C LYS A 35 11.13 -30.92 27.22
N GLY A 36 11.53 -29.65 27.30
CA GLY A 36 12.91 -29.23 27.04
C GLY A 36 13.16 -28.24 25.89
N LYS A 37 12.16 -27.85 25.09
CA LYS A 37 12.34 -26.76 24.11
C LYS A 37 11.52 -25.52 24.49
N LYS A 38 12.20 -24.38 24.47
CA LYS A 38 11.68 -23.02 24.72
C LYS A 38 10.77 -22.52 23.58
N ASP A 39 10.01 -23.41 22.95
CA ASP A 39 9.07 -23.04 21.88
C ASP A 39 7.72 -22.73 22.51
N THR A 40 7.48 -21.42 22.67
CA THR A 40 6.23 -20.79 23.08
C THR A 40 5.10 -21.12 22.10
N THR A 41 4.53 -22.32 22.22
CA THR A 41 3.35 -22.73 21.46
C THR A 41 2.11 -22.34 22.26
N PHE A 42 1.46 -21.25 21.85
CA PHE A 42 0.24 -20.73 22.48
C PHE A 42 -0.97 -21.51 21.97
N ALA A 43 -1.14 -22.72 22.49
CA ALA A 43 -2.28 -23.57 22.13
C ALA A 43 -3.59 -22.94 22.62
N ILE A 44 -4.65 -22.98 21.80
CA ILE A 44 -5.96 -22.43 22.18
C ILE A 44 -6.43 -23.01 23.51
N PHE A 45 -6.28 -24.31 23.73
CA PHE A 45 -6.81 -24.96 24.92
C PHE A 45 -6.00 -24.72 26.20
N GLU A 46 -4.80 -24.13 26.10
CA GLU A 46 -4.03 -23.69 27.27
C GLU A 46 -4.41 -22.29 27.75
N GLN A 47 -5.24 -21.57 26.98
CA GLN A 47 -5.73 -20.26 27.38
C GLN A 47 -6.74 -20.40 28.53
N ARG A 48 -6.63 -19.54 29.56
CA ARG A 48 -7.45 -19.63 30.78
C ARG A 48 -8.96 -19.64 30.51
N ASP A 49 -9.39 -18.94 29.47
CA ASP A 49 -10.81 -18.86 29.11
C ASP A 49 -11.28 -20.03 28.24
N ALA A 50 -10.35 -20.78 27.61
CA ALA A 50 -10.70 -21.96 26.82
C ALA A 50 -11.29 -23.07 27.71
N VAL A 51 -10.75 -23.25 28.92
CA VAL A 51 -11.23 -24.26 29.89
C VAL A 51 -12.74 -24.12 30.18
N LYS A 52 -13.27 -22.90 30.12
CA LYS A 52 -14.69 -22.61 30.38
C LYS A 52 -15.62 -23.05 29.24
N ILE A 53 -15.07 -23.34 28.06
CA ILE A 53 -15.85 -23.60 26.83
C ILE A 53 -15.57 -24.96 26.19
N LEU A 54 -14.54 -25.70 26.63
CA LEU A 54 -14.14 -26.99 26.05
C LEU A 54 -15.24 -28.05 26.04
N ASP A 55 -15.91 -28.22 27.18
CA ASP A 55 -16.96 -29.23 27.37
C ASP A 55 -18.35 -28.76 26.91
N LYS A 56 -18.43 -27.53 26.41
CA LYS A 56 -19.69 -26.95 25.96
C LYS A 56 -20.00 -27.33 24.52
N PRO A 57 -21.29 -27.48 24.15
CA PRO A 57 -21.72 -27.64 22.77
C PRO A 57 -21.19 -26.50 21.88
N LEU A 58 -20.86 -26.78 20.62
CA LEU A 58 -20.47 -25.73 19.65
C LEU A 58 -21.52 -24.61 19.51
N THR A 59 -22.79 -24.92 19.75
CA THR A 59 -23.92 -23.99 19.69
C THR A 59 -24.09 -23.14 20.94
N ASP A 60 -23.30 -23.36 22.00
CA ASP A 60 -23.38 -22.58 23.23
C ASP A 60 -22.96 -21.12 22.96
N PRO A 61 -23.77 -20.11 23.36
CA PRO A 61 -23.45 -18.71 23.13
C PRO A 61 -22.09 -18.26 23.70
N LEU A 62 -21.63 -18.90 24.79
CA LEU A 62 -20.31 -18.63 25.35
C LEU A 62 -19.19 -19.13 24.44
N VAL A 63 -19.37 -20.27 23.78
CA VAL A 63 -18.43 -20.77 22.76
C VAL A 63 -18.38 -19.79 21.60
N LEU A 64 -19.54 -19.34 21.12
CA LEU A 64 -19.65 -18.41 19.99
C LEU A 64 -18.99 -17.06 20.27
N GLY A 65 -19.20 -16.50 21.46
CA GLY A 65 -18.58 -15.23 21.84
C GLY A 65 -17.08 -15.33 22.15
N THR A 66 -16.60 -16.49 22.57
CA THR A 66 -15.23 -16.64 23.10
C THR A 66 -14.26 -17.24 22.09
N LEU A 67 -14.68 -18.25 21.32
CA LEU A 67 -13.81 -18.98 20.40
C LEU A 67 -13.13 -18.08 19.34
N PRO A 68 -13.82 -17.12 18.69
CA PRO A 68 -13.17 -16.22 17.73
C PRO A 68 -12.02 -15.42 18.36
N ARG A 69 -12.21 -14.95 19.59
CA ARG A 69 -11.16 -14.24 20.35
C ARG A 69 -9.97 -15.15 20.66
N LEU A 70 -10.21 -16.37 21.13
CA LEU A 70 -9.13 -17.31 21.45
C LEU A 70 -8.32 -17.70 20.20
N ILE A 71 -8.99 -17.87 19.05
CA ILE A 71 -8.35 -18.12 17.75
C ILE A 71 -7.44 -16.94 17.38
N LYS A 72 -7.96 -15.72 17.46
CA LYS A 72 -7.17 -14.51 17.20
C LYS A 72 -5.95 -14.40 18.11
N GLU A 73 -6.12 -14.59 19.41
CA GLU A 73 -5.03 -14.55 20.39
C GLU A 73 -3.98 -15.63 20.11
N SER A 74 -4.40 -16.84 19.74
CA SER A 74 -3.50 -17.92 19.32
C SER A 74 -2.70 -17.57 18.08
N VAL A 75 -3.33 -16.99 17.05
CA VAL A 75 -2.62 -16.53 15.84
C VAL A 75 -1.63 -15.41 16.18
N ILE A 76 -2.02 -14.44 17.01
CA ILE A 76 -1.14 -13.32 17.42
C ILE A 76 0.10 -13.85 18.17
N ALA A 77 -0.06 -14.84 19.05
CA ALA A 77 1.03 -15.41 19.82
C ALA A 77 1.89 -16.43 19.04
N TYR A 78 1.42 -16.92 17.90
CA TYR A 78 2.18 -17.85 17.06
C TYR A 78 3.37 -17.14 16.39
N ASN A 79 4.57 -17.37 16.90
CA ASN A 79 5.82 -16.75 16.44
C ASN A 79 6.35 -17.33 15.12
N SER A 80 5.94 -18.55 14.76
CA SER A 80 6.23 -19.19 13.47
C SER A 80 5.32 -18.64 12.37
N GLN A 81 5.44 -19.14 11.13
CA GLN A 81 4.64 -18.74 9.96
C GLN A 81 3.13 -18.61 10.30
N LYS A 82 2.66 -17.39 10.60
CA LYS A 82 1.27 -17.09 11.02
C LYS A 82 0.25 -17.51 9.96
N GLU A 83 0.64 -17.45 8.69
CA GLU A 83 -0.09 -18.04 7.57
C GLU A 83 -0.51 -19.50 7.84
N THR A 84 0.39 -20.32 8.37
CA THR A 84 0.07 -21.72 8.68
C THR A 84 -1.01 -21.83 9.75
N ALA A 85 -0.95 -20.99 10.78
CA ALA A 85 -1.96 -20.97 11.84
C ALA A 85 -3.32 -20.51 11.31
N ILE A 86 -3.35 -19.41 10.54
CA ILE A 86 -4.58 -18.89 9.90
C ILE A 86 -5.20 -19.96 8.99
N ASN A 87 -4.40 -20.58 8.11
CA ASN A 87 -4.86 -21.64 7.21
C ASN A 87 -5.44 -22.84 7.97
N ILE A 88 -4.81 -23.25 9.08
CA ILE A 88 -5.31 -24.33 9.93
C ILE A 88 -6.66 -23.97 10.55
N TYR A 89 -6.82 -22.75 11.07
CA TYR A 89 -8.09 -22.32 11.65
C TYR A 89 -9.19 -22.15 10.61
N GLN A 90 -8.87 -21.66 9.40
CA GLN A 90 -9.81 -21.62 8.29
C GLN A 90 -10.27 -23.02 7.86
N GLN A 91 -9.35 -24.00 7.84
CA GLN A 91 -9.71 -25.39 7.57
C GLN A 91 -10.61 -25.96 8.67
N TYR A 92 -10.36 -25.61 9.94
CA TYR A 92 -11.19 -26.04 11.05
C TYR A 92 -12.59 -25.40 11.00
N THR A 93 -12.72 -24.10 10.76
CA THR A 93 -14.04 -23.45 10.65
C THR A 93 -14.83 -24.03 9.49
N LYS A 94 -14.17 -24.26 8.34
CA LYS A 94 -14.79 -24.95 7.20
C LYS A 94 -15.24 -26.36 7.57
N PHE A 95 -14.40 -27.14 8.26
CA PHE A 95 -14.78 -28.47 8.75
C PHE A 95 -16.01 -28.44 9.65
N VAL A 96 -16.11 -27.45 10.55
CA VAL A 96 -17.27 -27.30 11.43
C VAL A 96 -18.55 -27.00 10.63
N ILE A 97 -18.45 -26.15 9.61
CA ILE A 97 -19.55 -25.87 8.69
C ILE A 97 -19.95 -27.15 7.93
N ASP A 98 -18.99 -27.84 7.33
CA ASP A 98 -19.27 -28.99 6.44
C ASP A 98 -19.83 -30.20 7.22
N GLU A 99 -19.34 -30.46 8.44
CA GLU A 99 -19.69 -31.68 9.19
C GLU A 99 -20.80 -31.48 10.22
N TYR A 100 -20.93 -30.26 10.74
CA TYR A 100 -21.94 -29.95 11.75
C TYR A 100 -22.95 -28.90 11.28
N CYS A 101 -22.87 -28.44 10.04
CA CYS A 101 -23.77 -27.44 9.44
C CYS A 101 -23.86 -26.15 10.28
N PHE A 102 -22.72 -25.72 10.83
CA PHE A 102 -22.67 -24.65 11.81
C PHE A 102 -21.58 -23.62 11.48
N ASP A 103 -21.95 -22.34 11.40
CA ASP A 103 -21.02 -21.24 11.13
C ASP A 103 -20.55 -20.58 12.44
N LEU A 104 -19.23 -20.50 12.60
CA LEU A 104 -18.58 -19.83 13.72
C LEU A 104 -18.43 -18.31 13.49
N SER A 105 -18.77 -17.82 12.29
CA SER A 105 -18.76 -16.41 11.88
C SER A 105 -17.45 -15.69 12.19
N ILE A 106 -16.33 -16.33 11.85
CA ILE A 106 -14.97 -15.79 12.07
C ILE A 106 -14.46 -15.12 10.79
N THR A 107 -14.19 -13.81 10.87
CA THR A 107 -13.53 -13.07 9.80
C THR A 107 -12.01 -13.12 9.98
N PHE A 108 -11.34 -13.91 9.16
CA PHE A 108 -9.88 -14.04 9.17
C PHE A 108 -9.20 -12.84 8.50
N PRO A 109 -7.96 -12.48 8.93
CA PRO A 109 -7.19 -11.44 8.30
C PRO A 109 -6.66 -11.92 6.94
N PRO A 110 -6.23 -10.99 6.06
CA PRO A 110 -5.46 -11.35 4.88
C PRO A 110 -4.18 -12.10 5.27
N ILE A 111 -3.77 -13.02 4.40
CA ILE A 111 -2.57 -13.84 4.57
C ILE A 111 -1.43 -13.20 3.78
N PHE A 112 -0.25 -13.13 4.40
CA PHE A 112 0.95 -12.57 3.79
C PHE A 112 2.07 -13.61 3.75
N SER A 113 2.65 -13.83 2.58
CA SER A 113 3.81 -14.70 2.39
C SER A 113 5.11 -14.12 2.95
N SER A 114 5.16 -12.80 3.15
CA SER A 114 6.35 -12.09 3.64
C SER A 114 5.99 -10.83 4.44
N SER A 115 6.97 -10.27 5.16
CA SER A 115 6.84 -8.93 5.74
C SER A 115 6.65 -7.86 4.67
N PHE A 116 7.29 -8.02 3.52
CA PHE A 116 7.18 -7.11 2.39
C PHE A 116 5.73 -7.00 1.89
N ASP A 117 5.04 -8.11 1.65
CA ASP A 117 3.64 -8.11 1.21
C ASP A 117 2.73 -7.43 2.24
N ARG A 118 2.98 -7.69 3.52
CA ARG A 118 2.25 -7.05 4.62
C ARG A 118 2.48 -5.55 4.68
N GLN A 119 3.71 -5.09 4.50
CA GLN A 119 4.06 -3.67 4.49
C GLN A 119 3.40 -2.93 3.33
N LEU A 120 3.37 -3.53 2.14
CA LEU A 120 2.63 -2.96 0.99
C LEU A 120 1.12 -2.89 1.23
N PHE A 121 0.56 -3.89 1.92
CA PHE A 121 -0.85 -3.86 2.31
C PHE A 121 -1.14 -2.75 3.34
N ILE A 122 -0.27 -2.59 4.34
CA ILE A 122 -0.35 -1.49 5.32
C ILE A 122 -0.30 -0.13 4.60
N LEU A 123 0.62 0.04 3.63
CA LEU A 123 0.70 1.25 2.83
C LEU A 123 -0.63 1.56 2.12
N LYS A 124 -1.26 0.54 1.51
CA LYS A 124 -2.57 0.69 0.87
C LYS A 124 -3.66 1.13 1.86
N LEU A 125 -3.75 0.50 3.04
CA LEU A 125 -4.76 0.83 4.05
C LEU A 125 -4.65 2.27 4.55
N LEU A 126 -3.42 2.73 4.75
CA LEU A 126 -3.15 4.07 5.28
C LEU A 126 -3.49 5.19 4.30
N HIS A 127 -3.76 4.90 3.03
CA HIS A 127 -4.31 5.89 2.08
C HIS A 127 -5.81 6.15 2.30
N GLU A 128 -6.57 5.12 2.67
CA GLU A 128 -8.03 5.17 2.72
C GLU A 128 -8.54 5.87 4.00
N GLY A 129 -7.68 6.09 4.99
CA GLY A 129 -8.06 6.77 6.21
C GLY A 129 -6.98 6.83 7.28
N GLN A 130 -7.35 7.44 8.40
CA GLN A 130 -6.50 7.58 9.59
C GLN A 130 -6.60 6.31 10.44
N TRP A 131 -5.57 5.47 10.42
CA TRP A 131 -5.53 4.25 11.23
C TRP A 131 -4.73 4.45 12.51
N GLU A 132 -5.18 3.88 13.63
CA GLU A 132 -4.30 3.71 14.80
C GLU A 132 -3.48 2.42 14.66
N VAL A 133 -2.28 2.40 15.25
CA VAL A 133 -1.42 1.20 15.27
C VAL A 133 -2.15 -0.01 15.85
N ASN A 134 -2.96 0.22 16.89
CA ASN A 134 -3.72 -0.85 17.54
C ASN A 134 -4.82 -1.39 16.63
N ASP A 135 -5.49 -0.53 15.86
CA ASP A 135 -6.52 -0.96 14.91
C ASP A 135 -5.92 -1.79 13.77
N LEU A 136 -4.73 -1.42 13.29
CA LEU A 136 -3.99 -2.22 12.30
C LEU A 136 -3.55 -3.57 12.87
N ALA A 137 -3.03 -3.59 14.10
CA ALA A 137 -2.65 -4.81 14.79
C ALA A 137 -3.85 -5.75 14.97
N ASP A 138 -4.99 -5.16 15.35
CA ASP A 138 -6.25 -5.86 15.55
C ASP A 138 -6.84 -6.38 14.22
N HIS A 139 -6.77 -5.59 13.16
CA HIS A 139 -7.27 -5.93 11.82
C HIS A 139 -6.42 -7.03 11.14
N LEU A 140 -5.10 -6.97 11.30
CA LEU A 140 -4.14 -7.90 10.67
C LEU A 140 -3.78 -9.11 11.55
N TRP A 141 -4.28 -9.15 12.79
CA TRP A 141 -3.95 -10.17 13.81
C TRP A 141 -2.44 -10.26 14.06
N MET A 142 -1.80 -9.10 14.16
CA MET A 142 -0.37 -8.95 14.40
C MET A 142 -0.11 -8.34 15.77
N GLY A 143 1.09 -8.57 16.30
CA GLY A 143 1.53 -7.86 17.50
C GLY A 143 1.75 -6.37 17.17
N VAL A 144 1.41 -5.49 18.11
CA VAL A 144 1.62 -4.03 17.99
C VAL A 144 3.07 -3.71 17.60
N ARG A 145 4.05 -4.38 18.22
CA ARG A 145 5.48 -4.22 17.90
C ARG A 145 5.83 -4.58 16.46
N THR A 146 5.15 -5.56 15.87
CA THR A 146 5.35 -5.95 14.46
C THR A 146 4.86 -4.84 13.54
N ILE A 147 3.67 -4.28 13.83
CA ILE A 147 3.13 -3.15 13.06
C ILE A 147 4.03 -1.91 13.20
N GLU A 148 4.54 -1.61 14.39
CA GLU A 148 5.50 -0.52 14.58
C GLU A 148 6.80 -0.71 13.79
N ALA A 149 7.32 -1.94 13.73
CA ALA A 149 8.49 -2.26 12.91
C ALA A 149 8.20 -2.11 11.41
N ASP A 150 7.04 -2.57 10.94
CA ASP A 150 6.61 -2.40 9.54
C ASP A 150 6.47 -0.92 9.15
N ILE A 151 5.91 -0.11 10.07
CA ILE A 151 5.81 1.34 9.92
C ILE A 151 7.19 1.99 9.87
N ALA A 152 8.13 1.57 10.73
CA ALA A 152 9.50 2.09 10.72
C ALA A 152 10.24 1.75 9.41
N ALA A 153 10.06 0.54 8.90
CA ALA A 153 10.62 0.13 7.61
C ALA A 153 10.07 0.99 6.45
N LEU A 154 8.77 1.31 6.45
CA LEU A 154 8.14 2.21 5.47
C LEU A 154 8.67 3.66 5.55
N LYS A 155 9.15 4.10 6.72
CA LYS A 155 9.77 5.43 6.91
C LYS A 155 11.23 5.48 6.47
N GLY A 156 11.82 4.37 6.02
CA GLY A 156 13.22 4.33 5.62
C GLY A 156 14.21 4.18 6.78
N ASN A 157 13.77 3.71 7.96
CA ASN A 157 14.67 3.44 9.09
C ASN A 157 15.50 2.15 8.86
N ASP A 158 16.22 1.68 9.89
CA ASP A 158 16.89 0.38 9.91
C ASP A 158 15.91 -0.71 9.44
N ASP A 159 16.28 -1.47 8.40
CA ASP A 159 15.42 -2.41 7.64
C ASP A 159 14.42 -1.80 6.64
N SER A 160 14.76 -0.65 6.06
CA SER A 160 14.01 -0.03 4.96
C SER A 160 13.70 -1.00 3.81
N ILE A 161 12.50 -0.84 3.25
CA ILE A 161 12.04 -1.68 2.14
C ILE A 161 12.85 -1.36 0.89
N ARG A 162 13.42 -2.40 0.28
CA ARG A 162 14.18 -2.26 -0.98
C ARG A 162 13.52 -3.04 -2.11
N ILE A 163 13.30 -2.36 -3.23
CA ILE A 163 12.77 -2.95 -4.45
C ILE A 163 13.79 -2.70 -5.55
N MET A 164 14.34 -3.77 -6.12
CA MET A 164 15.36 -3.71 -7.18
C MET A 164 16.54 -2.79 -6.85
N GLY A 165 17.01 -2.83 -5.58
CA GLY A 165 18.14 -2.03 -5.11
C GLY A 165 17.81 -0.62 -4.61
N ASN A 166 16.60 -0.13 -4.88
CA ASN A 166 16.17 1.21 -4.49
C ASN A 166 15.30 1.16 -3.23
N VAL A 167 15.41 2.18 -2.39
CA VAL A 167 14.68 2.26 -1.11
C VAL A 167 13.28 2.84 -1.34
N LEU A 168 12.25 2.17 -0.81
CA LEU A 168 10.90 2.71 -0.66
C LEU A 168 10.87 3.50 0.66
N VAL A 169 10.74 4.81 0.54
CA VAL A 169 10.54 5.72 1.67
C VAL A 169 9.22 6.44 1.48
N VAL A 170 8.35 6.37 2.49
CA VAL A 170 7.09 7.11 2.51
C VAL A 170 7.27 8.34 3.39
N GLU A 171 7.51 9.48 2.73
CA GLU A 171 7.63 10.79 3.37
C GLU A 171 6.27 11.30 3.88
N GLY A 172 6.30 12.20 4.88
CA GLY A 172 5.09 12.85 5.39
C GLY A 172 4.18 11.94 6.24
N MET A 173 4.72 10.86 6.82
CA MET A 173 3.96 10.04 7.78
C MET A 173 3.91 10.71 9.15
N GLU A 174 2.79 11.37 9.44
CA GLU A 174 2.58 12.03 10.71
C GLU A 174 1.80 11.15 11.69
N ARG A 175 2.19 11.21 12.96
CA ARG A 175 1.40 10.66 14.06
C ARG A 175 0.70 11.81 14.77
N ARG A 176 -0.53 12.12 14.38
CA ARG A 176 -1.36 13.10 15.10
C ARG A 176 -2.32 12.35 16.01
N SER A 177 -2.25 12.60 17.32
CA SER A 177 -3.18 12.04 18.31
C SER A 177 -3.37 10.51 18.19
N LYS A 178 -2.24 9.78 18.09
CA LYS A 178 -2.16 8.30 17.91
C LYS A 178 -2.57 7.75 16.55
N LYS A 179 -3.17 8.55 15.69
CA LYS A 179 -3.54 8.17 14.32
C LYS A 179 -2.36 8.37 13.37
N LEU A 180 -2.23 7.44 12.45
CA LEU A 180 -1.27 7.45 11.37
C LEU A 180 -1.97 7.86 10.09
N SER A 181 -1.36 8.79 9.39
CA SER A 181 -1.68 9.09 8.00
C SER A 181 -0.46 9.49 7.24
N PHE A 182 -0.60 9.39 5.92
CA PHE A 182 0.36 9.90 4.97
C PHE A 182 -0.24 11.09 4.24
N GLN A 183 0.54 12.15 4.11
CA GLN A 183 0.19 13.24 3.20
C GLN A 183 0.33 12.81 1.73
N SER A 184 1.21 11.84 1.45
CA SER A 184 1.48 11.35 0.10
C SER A 184 0.59 10.16 -0.26
N THR A 185 -0.05 10.21 -1.44
CA THR A 185 -0.84 9.10 -2.02
C THR A 185 0.08 8.08 -2.72
N VAL A 186 1.08 7.54 -2.01
CA VAL A 186 2.10 6.66 -2.61
C VAL A 186 1.51 5.30 -2.97
N HIS A 187 1.00 5.14 -4.19
CA HIS A 187 0.47 3.85 -4.64
C HIS A 187 1.58 2.90 -5.13
N PRO A 188 1.81 1.76 -4.46
CA PRO A 188 2.75 0.77 -4.96
C PRO A 188 2.14 0.07 -6.19
N LEU A 189 2.63 0.43 -7.38
CA LEU A 189 2.25 -0.19 -8.65
C LEU A 189 3.41 -1.02 -9.20
N PHE A 190 3.29 -2.34 -9.12
CA PHE A 190 4.27 -3.27 -9.71
C PHE A 190 3.75 -3.78 -11.05
N LEU A 191 4.31 -3.26 -12.13
CA LEU A 191 3.99 -3.72 -13.47
C LEU A 191 5.01 -4.79 -13.90
N THR A 192 4.55 -5.85 -14.56
CA THR A 192 5.40 -6.88 -15.19
C THR A 192 5.32 -6.83 -16.72
N PRO A 193 5.61 -5.67 -17.35
CA PRO A 193 5.51 -5.52 -18.79
C PRO A 193 6.58 -6.34 -19.51
N ASN A 194 6.25 -6.86 -20.70
CA ASN A 194 7.28 -7.33 -21.62
C ASN A 194 8.08 -6.12 -22.16
N LEU A 195 9.27 -6.38 -22.73
CA LEU A 195 10.17 -5.32 -23.20
C LEU A 195 9.50 -4.39 -24.23
N THR A 196 8.66 -4.91 -25.11
CA THR A 196 7.95 -4.09 -26.10
C THR A 196 6.96 -3.13 -25.45
N GLN A 197 6.22 -3.59 -24.43
CA GLN A 197 5.35 -2.73 -23.63
C GLN A 197 6.14 -1.62 -22.94
N VAL A 198 7.33 -1.93 -22.40
CA VAL A 198 8.23 -0.92 -21.82
C VAL A 198 8.64 0.14 -22.86
N VAL A 199 9.05 -0.27 -24.05
CA VAL A 199 9.42 0.66 -25.13
C VAL A 199 8.24 1.60 -25.46
N VAL A 200 7.05 1.03 -25.68
CA VAL A 200 5.84 1.81 -26.01
C VAL A 200 5.49 2.79 -24.88
N MET A 201 5.54 2.36 -23.62
CA MET A 201 5.26 3.24 -22.48
C MET A 201 6.28 4.39 -22.40
N LEU A 202 7.58 4.11 -22.53
CA LEU A 202 8.61 5.15 -22.47
C LEU A 202 8.50 6.16 -23.62
N GLN A 203 8.06 5.72 -24.81
CA GLN A 203 7.77 6.61 -25.94
C GLN A 203 6.49 7.42 -25.72
N GLY A 204 5.43 6.83 -25.17
CA GLY A 204 4.23 7.56 -24.80
C GLY A 204 4.52 8.65 -23.76
N LEU A 205 5.33 8.33 -22.75
CA LEU A 205 5.80 9.30 -21.75
C LEU A 205 6.64 10.42 -22.38
N LYS A 206 7.46 10.11 -23.40
CA LYS A 206 8.19 11.13 -24.18
C LYS A 206 7.24 12.12 -24.84
N VAL A 207 6.16 11.63 -25.45
CA VAL A 207 5.17 12.51 -26.08
C VAL A 207 4.46 13.36 -25.03
N MET A 208 4.06 12.76 -23.91
CA MET A 208 3.41 13.48 -22.80
C MET A 208 4.32 14.52 -22.15
N GLU A 209 5.65 14.35 -22.20
CA GLU A 209 6.59 15.35 -21.69
C GLU A 209 6.54 16.70 -22.40
N ASN A 210 6.05 16.74 -23.64
CA ASN A 210 5.86 17.99 -24.37
C ASN A 210 4.65 18.79 -23.87
N HIS A 211 3.78 18.18 -23.06
CA HIS A 211 2.60 18.83 -22.52
C HIS A 211 2.90 19.46 -21.15
N LYS A 212 2.65 20.77 -21.01
CA LYS A 212 3.02 21.55 -19.81
C LYS A 212 2.45 20.96 -18.50
N VAL A 213 1.23 20.42 -18.53
CA VAL A 213 0.60 19.85 -17.33
C VAL A 213 1.17 18.48 -16.95
N TYR A 214 1.65 17.69 -17.93
CA TYR A 214 2.11 16.32 -17.67
C TYR A 214 3.62 16.21 -17.55
N ARG A 215 4.35 17.22 -18.03
CA ARG A 215 5.79 17.15 -18.26
C ARG A 215 6.56 16.51 -17.13
N VAL A 216 6.34 17.00 -15.93
CA VAL A 216 7.04 16.56 -14.74
C VAL A 216 6.66 15.13 -14.37
N TYR A 217 5.37 14.85 -14.29
CA TYR A 217 4.84 13.54 -13.93
C TYR A 217 5.29 12.47 -14.92
N ALA A 218 5.21 12.76 -16.23
CA ALA A 218 5.64 11.87 -17.29
C ALA A 218 7.15 11.58 -17.21
N ARG A 219 7.96 12.62 -17.00
CA ARG A 219 9.41 12.48 -16.84
C ARG A 219 9.78 11.67 -15.60
N ARG A 220 9.18 11.96 -14.46
CA ARG A 220 9.41 11.23 -13.19
C ARG A 220 9.01 9.76 -13.32
N LEU A 221 7.86 9.49 -13.93
CA LEU A 221 7.41 8.12 -14.19
C LEU A 221 8.34 7.39 -15.16
N ALA A 222 8.85 8.07 -16.20
CA ALA A 222 9.82 7.48 -17.13
C ALA A 222 11.13 7.09 -16.42
N VAL A 223 11.65 7.95 -15.54
CA VAL A 223 12.81 7.63 -14.68
C VAL A 223 12.51 6.41 -13.82
N ASN A 224 11.37 6.38 -13.12
CA ASN A 224 11.00 5.27 -12.25
C ASN A 224 10.86 3.93 -13.00
N ILE A 225 10.33 3.94 -14.23
CA ILE A 225 10.29 2.74 -15.07
C ILE A 225 11.71 2.32 -15.46
N TRP A 226 12.53 3.27 -15.90
CA TRP A 226 13.90 3.01 -16.37
C TRP A 226 14.80 2.44 -15.28
N THR A 227 14.72 2.95 -14.05
CA THR A 227 15.53 2.48 -12.91
C THR A 227 15.18 1.07 -12.44
N GLN A 228 13.98 0.58 -12.75
CA GLN A 228 13.56 -0.79 -12.43
C GLN A 228 14.05 -1.81 -13.47
N LEU A 229 14.58 -1.38 -14.62
CA LEU A 229 15.03 -2.28 -15.67
C LEU A 229 16.41 -2.86 -15.36
N SER A 230 16.57 -4.15 -15.66
CA SER A 230 17.89 -4.77 -15.68
C SER A 230 18.78 -4.18 -16.77
N ASP A 231 20.10 -4.35 -16.64
CA ASP A 231 21.06 -3.97 -17.68
C ASP A 231 20.75 -4.62 -19.03
N TYR A 232 20.28 -5.87 -19.01
CA TYR A 232 19.83 -6.54 -20.22
C TYR A 232 18.65 -5.80 -20.86
N GLY A 233 17.63 -5.45 -20.05
CA GLY A 233 16.46 -4.73 -20.53
C GLY A 233 16.82 -3.37 -21.15
N ARG A 234 17.62 -2.57 -20.45
CA ARG A 234 18.12 -1.27 -20.94
C ARG A 234 18.87 -1.42 -22.27
N LYS A 235 19.81 -2.38 -22.36
CA LYS A 235 20.55 -2.66 -23.61
C LYS A 235 19.63 -3.05 -24.76
N ARG A 236 18.63 -3.91 -24.51
CA ARG A 236 17.67 -4.32 -25.55
C ARG A 236 16.81 -3.16 -26.04
N ILE A 237 16.39 -2.27 -25.13
CA ILE A 237 15.64 -1.06 -25.51
C ILE A 237 16.50 -0.16 -26.39
N LEU A 238 17.75 0.12 -26.02
CA LEU A 238 18.65 0.94 -26.83
C LEU A 238 18.84 0.37 -28.24
N ILE A 239 19.00 -0.95 -28.39
CA ILE A 239 19.07 -1.60 -29.71
C ILE A 239 17.80 -1.37 -30.53
N VAL A 240 16.62 -1.56 -29.93
CA VAL A 240 15.33 -1.36 -30.62
C VAL A 240 15.12 0.10 -30.99
N THR A 241 15.47 1.02 -30.10
CA THR A 241 15.44 2.47 -30.34
C THR A 241 16.29 2.83 -31.57
N GLY A 242 17.52 2.31 -31.66
CA GLY A 242 18.39 2.51 -32.81
C GLY A 242 17.80 1.94 -34.11
N LEU A 243 17.21 0.74 -34.08
CA LEU A 243 16.52 0.14 -35.24
C LEU A 243 15.32 0.95 -35.72
N LEU A 244 14.62 1.61 -34.80
CA LEU A 244 13.47 2.46 -35.09
C LEU A 244 13.86 3.92 -35.42
N SER A 245 15.16 4.23 -35.49
CA SER A 245 15.68 5.59 -35.68
C SER A 245 15.13 6.60 -34.66
N LEU A 246 14.88 6.13 -33.44
CA LEU A 246 14.42 6.95 -32.33
C LEU A 246 15.61 7.59 -31.62
N ASP A 247 15.39 8.76 -31.04
CA ASP A 247 16.44 9.50 -30.34
C ASP A 247 16.86 8.82 -29.03
N GLU A 248 18.13 8.38 -28.99
CA GLU A 248 18.76 7.66 -27.88
C GLU A 248 19.22 8.57 -26.73
N SER A 249 19.41 9.87 -26.98
CA SER A 249 19.99 10.80 -25.99
C SER A 249 19.17 10.87 -24.70
N ARG A 250 17.85 10.80 -24.85
CA ARG A 250 16.88 10.71 -23.75
C ARG A 250 17.17 9.58 -22.76
N TYR A 251 17.54 8.38 -23.23
CA TYR A 251 17.80 7.26 -22.32
C TYR A 251 19.05 7.50 -21.45
N ARG A 252 20.02 8.26 -21.98
CA ARG A 252 21.19 8.70 -21.20
C ARG A 252 20.79 9.74 -20.15
N GLU A 253 19.86 10.62 -20.46
CA GLU A 253 19.30 11.56 -19.47
C GLU A 253 18.56 10.83 -18.35
N LEU A 254 17.84 9.74 -18.66
CA LEU A 254 17.20 8.91 -17.64
C LEU A 254 18.22 8.24 -16.71
N ASP A 255 19.37 7.81 -17.24
CA ASP A 255 20.49 7.28 -16.44
C ASP A 255 21.13 8.35 -15.54
N GLN A 256 21.21 9.60 -15.99
CA GLN A 256 21.79 10.71 -15.21
C GLN A 256 20.87 11.20 -14.08
N ASN A 257 19.55 11.07 -14.25
CA ASN A 257 18.56 11.49 -13.25
C ASN A 257 18.24 10.39 -12.22
N PHE A 258 19.20 9.49 -11.97
CA PHE A 258 19.07 8.42 -11.00
C PHE A 258 18.94 9.00 -9.59
N ASN A 259 17.72 9.11 -9.09
CA ASN A 259 17.45 9.36 -7.67
C ASN A 259 17.48 8.03 -6.92
N SER A 260 18.08 8.02 -5.73
CA SER A 260 18.19 6.84 -4.87
C SER A 260 16.86 6.36 -4.26
N SER A 261 15.80 7.17 -4.38
CA SER A 261 14.43 6.85 -3.98
C SER A 261 13.58 6.49 -5.21
N LEU A 262 12.79 5.41 -5.12
CA LEU A 262 11.82 5.01 -6.15
C LEU A 262 10.63 5.96 -6.26
N PHE A 263 10.41 6.78 -5.22
CA PHE A 263 9.19 7.55 -5.07
C PHE A 263 9.52 9.03 -5.04
N ALA A 264 8.77 9.78 -5.84
CA ALA A 264 8.68 11.22 -5.75
C ALA A 264 7.35 11.58 -5.08
N THR A 265 7.38 12.44 -4.06
CA THR A 265 6.16 13.03 -3.50
C THR A 265 5.49 13.96 -4.52
N GLU A 266 4.21 14.31 -4.29
CA GLU A 266 3.54 15.34 -5.09
C GLU A 266 4.32 16.66 -5.03
N GLU A 267 4.90 17.00 -3.87
CA GLU A 267 5.77 18.17 -3.72
C GLU A 267 7.03 18.07 -4.60
N GLN A 268 7.68 16.91 -4.66
CA GLN A 268 8.85 16.66 -5.53
C GLN A 268 8.50 16.59 -7.03
N CYS A 269 7.20 16.45 -7.34
CA CYS A 269 6.62 16.58 -8.68
C CYS A 269 5.98 17.96 -8.92
N SER A 270 6.00 18.84 -7.92
CA SER A 270 5.46 20.18 -8.01
C SER A 270 6.58 21.17 -8.32
N TYR A 271 6.42 21.93 -9.39
CA TYR A 271 7.32 23.02 -9.74
C TYR A 271 6.54 24.31 -9.76
N ARG A 272 7.10 25.33 -9.11
CA ARG A 272 6.46 26.64 -8.94
C ARG A 272 6.29 27.39 -10.27
N HIS A 273 6.94 26.96 -11.35
CA HIS A 273 6.89 27.66 -12.63
C HIS A 273 5.99 26.96 -13.65
N GLY A 274 5.17 27.76 -14.32
CA GLY A 274 4.25 27.34 -15.35
C GLY A 274 3.01 26.63 -14.83
N ALA A 275 2.39 25.84 -15.70
CA ALA A 275 1.17 25.08 -15.42
C ALA A 275 1.44 23.68 -14.83
N GLU A 276 2.68 23.38 -14.43
CA GLU A 276 3.09 22.02 -14.02
C GLU A 276 2.37 21.55 -12.73
N ASN A 277 1.98 22.49 -11.86
CA ASN A 277 1.25 22.20 -10.62
C ASN A 277 -0.26 22.07 -10.78
N VAL A 278 -0.83 22.46 -11.93
CA VAL A 278 -2.29 22.51 -12.13
C VAL A 278 -2.96 21.18 -11.80
N MET A 279 -2.30 20.06 -12.14
CA MET A 279 -2.86 18.73 -11.90
C MET A 279 -2.97 18.38 -10.41
N ASP A 280 -1.99 18.75 -9.57
CA ASP A 280 -2.04 18.50 -8.12
C ASP A 280 -3.21 19.26 -7.48
N TYR A 281 -3.35 20.55 -7.81
CA TYR A 281 -4.43 21.39 -7.28
C TYR A 281 -5.80 20.95 -7.77
N LEU A 282 -5.92 20.56 -9.04
CA LEU A 282 -7.16 20.00 -9.60
C LEU A 282 -7.55 18.68 -8.92
N LYS A 283 -6.61 17.73 -8.80
CA LYS A 283 -6.84 16.41 -8.19
C LYS A 283 -7.34 16.53 -6.76
N ASN A 284 -6.71 17.40 -5.97
CA ASN A 284 -6.97 17.50 -4.54
C ASN A 284 -8.02 18.56 -4.17
N GLY A 285 -8.48 19.38 -5.13
CA GLY A 285 -9.43 20.46 -4.87
C GLY A 285 -8.90 21.52 -3.89
N LYS A 286 -7.58 21.71 -3.82
CA LYS A 286 -6.92 22.65 -2.92
C LYS A 286 -7.15 24.09 -3.37
N GLU A 287 -7.22 25.01 -2.40
CA GLU A 287 -7.15 26.45 -2.68
C GLU A 287 -5.72 26.81 -3.13
N CYS A 288 -5.61 27.72 -4.10
CA CYS A 288 -4.34 28.16 -4.66
C CYS A 288 -4.33 29.64 -5.05
N VAL A 289 -3.10 30.12 -5.29
CA VAL A 289 -2.80 31.40 -5.90
C VAL A 289 -2.21 31.13 -7.29
N LEU A 290 -2.69 31.84 -8.31
CA LEU A 290 -2.17 31.76 -9.68
C LEU A 290 -1.56 33.11 -10.09
N GLU A 291 -0.33 33.09 -10.60
CA GLU A 291 0.23 34.20 -11.37
C GLU A 291 -0.04 33.92 -12.85
N ILE A 292 -0.69 34.86 -13.53
CA ILE A 292 -1.02 34.77 -14.95
C ILE A 292 -0.46 35.96 -15.72
N MET A 293 -0.18 35.75 -16.99
CA MET A 293 0.15 36.78 -17.96
C MET A 293 -1.12 37.19 -18.72
N GLU A 294 -1.56 38.43 -18.54
CA GLU A 294 -2.68 38.96 -19.30
C GLU A 294 -2.27 39.28 -20.76
N PHE A 295 -3.27 39.51 -21.63
CA PHE A 295 -3.07 39.71 -23.06
C PHE A 295 -2.11 40.86 -23.42
N HIS A 296 -1.95 41.84 -22.53
CA HIS A 296 -1.04 42.98 -22.69
C HIS A 296 0.38 42.73 -22.15
N GLY A 297 0.67 41.53 -21.63
CA GLY A 297 1.95 41.17 -21.04
C GLY A 297 2.08 41.50 -19.54
N ASP A 298 1.07 42.15 -18.97
CA ASP A 298 1.01 42.45 -17.54
C ASP A 298 0.79 41.18 -16.72
N ARG A 299 1.44 41.13 -15.55
CA ARG A 299 1.28 40.03 -14.60
C ARG A 299 0.13 40.32 -13.67
N LYS A 300 -0.71 39.31 -13.44
CA LYS A 300 -1.83 39.38 -12.50
C LYS A 300 -1.81 38.20 -11.57
N ILE A 301 -2.06 38.47 -10.29
CA ILE A 301 -2.18 37.45 -9.27
C ILE A 301 -3.66 37.26 -8.94
N LEU A 302 -4.11 36.01 -9.06
CA LEU A 302 -5.44 35.58 -8.65
C LEU A 302 -5.31 34.78 -7.35
N LYS A 303 -6.02 35.21 -6.29
CA LYS A 303 -5.97 34.58 -4.97
C LYS A 303 -7.24 33.78 -4.70
N LYS A 304 -7.18 32.88 -3.72
CA LYS A 304 -8.31 32.06 -3.24
C LYS A 304 -9.01 31.33 -4.37
N CYS A 305 -8.23 30.76 -5.28
CA CYS A 305 -8.73 30.08 -6.46
C CYS A 305 -8.82 28.57 -6.20
N ILE A 306 -9.84 27.93 -6.75
CA ILE A 306 -9.96 26.47 -6.79
C ILE A 306 -10.03 26.06 -8.26
N ILE A 307 -9.16 25.15 -8.67
CA ILE A 307 -9.16 24.59 -10.02
C ILE A 307 -10.30 23.57 -10.12
N LYS A 308 -11.23 23.77 -11.07
CA LYS A 308 -12.44 22.94 -11.24
C LYS A 308 -12.36 21.96 -12.39
N GLY A 309 -11.56 22.26 -13.40
CA GLY A 309 -11.44 21.37 -14.54
C GLY A 309 -10.50 21.88 -15.62
N LEU A 310 -10.23 20.98 -16.56
CA LEU A 310 -9.50 21.24 -17.80
C LEU A 310 -10.46 20.99 -18.97
N ASN A 311 -10.31 21.75 -20.05
CA ASN A 311 -11.07 21.48 -21.27
C ASN A 311 -10.58 20.19 -21.97
N GLU A 312 -11.36 19.69 -22.92
CA GLU A 312 -11.07 18.41 -23.62
C GLU A 312 -9.69 18.36 -24.27
N ASN A 313 -9.19 19.52 -24.72
CA ASN A 313 -7.89 19.65 -25.39
C ASN A 313 -6.75 20.05 -24.45
N TRP A 314 -7.02 20.18 -23.14
CA TRP A 314 -6.02 20.49 -22.12
C TRP A 314 -5.23 21.78 -22.42
N THR A 315 -5.90 22.78 -22.99
CA THR A 315 -5.34 24.11 -23.29
C THR A 315 -5.85 25.19 -22.35
N GLN A 316 -6.97 24.93 -21.67
CA GLN A 316 -7.62 25.89 -20.78
C GLN A 316 -7.96 25.25 -19.44
N VAL A 317 -7.87 26.06 -18.40
CA VAL A 317 -8.25 25.69 -17.03
C VAL A 317 -9.48 26.50 -16.61
N THR A 318 -10.45 25.82 -16.02
CA THR A 318 -11.59 26.44 -15.35
C THR A 318 -11.26 26.59 -13.88
N ILE A 319 -11.31 27.81 -13.38
CA ILE A 319 -11.06 28.12 -11.97
C ILE A 319 -12.24 28.88 -11.37
N GLN A 320 -12.41 28.76 -10.06
CA GLN A 320 -13.32 29.56 -9.26
C GLN A 320 -12.49 30.39 -8.28
N CYS A 321 -12.49 31.71 -8.39
CA CYS A 321 -11.78 32.61 -7.47
C CYS A 321 -12.79 33.59 -6.87
N GLU A 322 -12.86 33.68 -5.53
CA GLU A 322 -13.75 34.62 -4.82
C GLU A 322 -15.21 34.59 -5.35
N GLU A 323 -15.73 33.38 -5.62
CA GLU A 323 -17.07 33.10 -6.19
C GLU A 323 -17.27 33.36 -7.68
N GLU A 324 -16.27 33.91 -8.40
CA GLU A 324 -16.32 34.07 -9.85
C GLU A 324 -15.71 32.88 -10.59
N HIS A 325 -16.40 32.39 -11.62
CA HIS A 325 -15.85 31.40 -12.54
C HIS A 325 -15.07 32.07 -13.68
N LYS A 326 -13.83 31.63 -13.89
CA LYS A 326 -12.94 32.13 -14.94
C LYS A 326 -12.37 30.97 -15.75
N ILE A 327 -12.22 31.19 -17.04
CA ILE A 327 -11.53 30.26 -17.96
C ILE A 327 -10.24 30.95 -18.38
N ILE A 328 -9.11 30.28 -18.17
CA ILE A 328 -7.78 30.84 -18.41
C ILE A 328 -6.98 29.90 -19.31
N SER A 329 -6.19 30.45 -20.21
CA SER A 329 -5.25 29.66 -21.02
C SER A 329 -4.13 29.10 -20.15
N LEU A 330 -3.83 27.81 -20.26
CA LEU A 330 -2.68 27.21 -19.56
C LEU A 330 -1.36 27.88 -19.95
N ASP A 331 -1.25 28.42 -21.16
CA ASP A 331 -0.06 29.12 -21.62
C ASP A 331 0.16 30.46 -20.92
N SER A 332 -0.89 31.04 -20.36
CA SER A 332 -0.81 32.29 -19.60
C SER A 332 -0.38 32.07 -18.15
N ILE A 333 -0.40 30.83 -17.63
CA ILE A 333 -0.04 30.56 -16.24
C ILE A 333 1.48 30.61 -16.09
N LEU A 334 1.94 31.52 -15.24
CA LEU A 334 3.34 31.70 -14.88
C LEU A 334 3.74 30.89 -13.66
N SER A 335 2.83 30.76 -12.69
CA SER A 335 3.07 29.99 -11.45
C SER A 335 1.75 29.63 -10.76
N VAL A 336 1.77 28.53 -10.00
CA VAL A 336 0.65 28.10 -9.14
C VAL A 336 1.22 27.61 -7.80
N GLY A 337 0.72 28.15 -6.70
CA GLY A 337 1.21 27.88 -5.34
C GLY A 337 0.16 28.06 -4.25
N GLU A 338 0.54 27.72 -3.01
CA GLU A 338 -0.36 27.81 -1.84
C GLU A 338 -0.53 29.25 -1.33
N SER A 339 0.49 30.10 -1.53
CA SER A 339 0.48 31.51 -1.13
C SER A 339 1.32 32.35 -2.10
N GLU A 340 1.13 33.68 -2.07
CA GLU A 340 1.93 34.61 -2.88
C GLU A 340 3.42 34.56 -2.54
N GLU A 341 3.75 34.40 -1.25
CA GLU A 341 5.12 34.30 -0.76
C GLU A 341 5.84 33.05 -1.30
N LEU A 342 5.08 32.03 -1.68
CA LEU A 342 5.60 30.78 -2.24
C LEU A 342 5.62 30.78 -3.78
N LEU A 343 5.16 31.83 -4.45
CA LEU A 343 5.30 31.98 -5.91
C LEU A 343 6.70 32.44 -6.32
N TYR A 344 7.37 33.17 -5.42
CA TYR A 344 8.75 33.65 -5.56
C TYR A 344 9.70 32.88 -4.64
#